data_AF-A0A2M6WBW0-F1
#
_entry.id   AF-A0A2M6WBW0-F1
#
_cell.length_a   1.000
_cell.length_b   1.000
_cell.length_c   1.000
_cell.angle_alpha   90.00
_cell.angle_beta   90.00
_cell.angle_gamma   90.00
#
_symmetry.space_group_name_H-M   'P 1'
#
loop_
_entity.id
_entity.type
_entity.pdbx_description
1 polymer ?
#
loop_
_entity_poly.entity_id
_entity_poly.type
_entity_poly.pdbx_seq_one_letter_code
_entity_poly.pdbx_strand_id
1 'polypeptide(L)' 'MTHLLVEFTLQIAIILLVAKIFGELFERMGQSSVLGELIAGMVIGPYALGSVNLP' A
#
# COMPACT_ATOMS: atom_id res chain seq x y z
N MET A 1 -16.20 -13.71 13.92
CA MET A 1 -16.01 -14.16 12.52
C MET A 1 -16.22 -13.01 11.53
N THR A 2 -17.26 -12.19 11.67
CA THR A 2 -17.50 -11.00 10.84
C THR A 2 -16.47 -9.88 11.06
N HIS A 3 -16.03 -9.64 12.29
CA HIS A 3 -15.07 -8.57 12.62
C HIS A 3 -13.71 -8.72 11.89
N LEU A 4 -13.18 -9.94 11.79
CA LEU A 4 -11.93 -10.21 11.06
C LEU A 4 -12.05 -9.87 9.58
N LEU A 5 -13.17 -10.22 8.95
CA LEU A 5 -13.41 -9.92 7.53
C LEU A 5 -13.46 -8.42 7.27
N VAL A 6 -14.04 -7.64 8.19
CA VAL A 6 -14.07 -6.18 8.11
C VAL A 6 -12.66 -5.61 8.22
N GLU A 7 -11.86 -6.08 9.18
CA GLU A 7 -10.47 -5.65 9.35
C GLU A 7 -9.61 -5.95 8.11
N PHE A 8 -9.66 -7.17 7.59
CA PHE A 8 -8.92 -7.55 6.36
C PHE A 8 -9.35 -6.74 5.14
N THR A 9 -10.65 -6.53 4.97
CA THR A 9 -11.16 -5.76 3.82
C THR A 9 -10.73 -4.30 3.90
N LEU A 10 -10.76 -3.72 5.10
CA LEU A 10 -10.35 -2.33 5.33
C LEU A 10 -8.83 -2.18 5.14
N GLN A 11 -8.05 -3.18 5.56
CA GLN A 11 -6.61 -3.22 5.33
C GLN A 11 -6.26 -3.28 3.84
N ILE A 12 -6.91 -4.14 3.06
CA ILE A 12 -6.72 -4.20 1.60
C ILE A 12 -7.17 -2.90 0.93
N ALA A 13 -8.30 -2.31 1.36
CA ALA A 13 -8.76 -1.03 0.82
C ALA A 13 -7.73 0.09 1.01
N ILE A 14 -7.09 0.16 2.19
CA ILE A 14 -6.01 1.12 2.47
C ILE A 14 -4.81 0.86 1.57
N ILE A 15 -4.37 -0.39 1.43
CA ILE A 15 -3.23 -0.75 0.57
C ILE A 15 -3.49 -0.30 -0.88
N LEU A 16 -4.68 -0.59 -1.41
CA LEU A 16 -5.06 -0.20 -2.77
C LEU A 16 -5.15 1.32 -2.93
N LEU A 17 -5.68 2.03 -1.93
CA LEU A 17 -5.76 3.49 -1.96
C LEU A 17 -4.37 4.12 -2.06
N VAL A 18 -3.44 3.70 -1.21
CA VAL A 18 -2.10 4.28 -1.18
C VAL A 18 -1.30 3.86 -2.42
N ALA A 19 -1.42 2.61 -2.90
CA ALA A 19 -0.81 2.18 -4.16
C ALA A 19 -1.25 3.06 -5.34
N LYS A 20 -2.55 3.38 -5.43
CA LYS A 20 -3.12 4.19 -6.51
C LYS A 20 -2.66 5.66 -6.43
N ILE A 21 -2.56 6.23 -5.23
CA ILE A 21 -2.05 7.59 -5.02
C ILE A 21 -0.59 7.69 -5.46
N PHE A 22 0.26 6.74 -5.07
CA PHE A 22 1.67 6.75 -5.43
C PHE A 22 1.92 6.45 -6.90
N GLY A 23 1.17 5.52 -7.51
CA GLY A 23 1.23 5.27 -8.95
C GLY A 23 0.93 6.53 -9.77
N GLU A 24 -0.14 7.24 -9.41
CA GLU A 24 -0.53 8.47 -10.10
C GLU A 24 0.41 9.65 -9.81
N LEU A 25 0.98 9.72 -8.60
CA LEU A 25 1.99 10.73 -8.26
C LEU A 25 3.26 10.54 -9.12
N PHE A 26 3.72 9.30 -9.30
CA PHE A 26 4.90 8.99 -10.11
C PHE A 26 4.66 9.19 -11.61
N GLU A 27 3.45 8.86 -12.08
CA GLU A 27 3.04 9.14 -13.45
C GLU A 27 3.04 10.66 -13.73
N ARG A 28 2.57 11.48 -12.78
CA ARG A 28 2.65 12.95 -12.86
C ARG A 28 4.07 13.50 -12.81
N MET A 29 5.01 12.78 -12.22
CA MET A 29 6.44 13.12 -12.23
C MET A 29 7.17 12.68 -13.51
N GLY A 30 6.47 12.09 -14.48
CA GLY A 30 7.06 11.59 -15.73
C GLY A 30 7.83 10.27 -15.57
N GLN A 31 7.61 9.55 -14.46
CA GLN A 31 8.13 8.20 -14.23
C GLN A 31 7.07 7.15 -14.60
N SER A 32 7.47 5.89 -14.78
CA SER A 32 6.49 4.83 -15.05
C SER A 32 5.60 4.60 -13.81
N SER A 33 4.31 4.39 -14.03
CA SER A 33 3.35 4.09 -12.95
C SER A 33 3.78 2.84 -12.15
N VAL A 34 4.41 1.87 -12.81
CA VAL A 34 4.98 0.65 -12.19
C VAL A 34 6.07 0.98 -11.15
N LEU A 35 6.91 1.99 -11.38
CA LEU A 35 7.90 2.45 -10.39
C LEU A 35 7.21 3.06 -9.16
N GLY A 36 6.14 3.83 -9.36
CA GLY A 36 5.34 4.39 -8.28
C GLY A 36 4.66 3.33 -7.44
N GLU A 37 4.06 2.32 -8.08
CA GLU A 37 3.43 1.18 -7.39
C GLU A 37 4.45 0.33 -6.61
N LEU A 38 5.65 0.09 -7.17
CA LEU A 38 6.71 -0.64 -6.48
C LEU A 38 7.24 0.11 -5.25
N ILE A 39 7.43 1.42 -5.35
CA ILE A 39 7.87 2.25 -4.22
C ILE A 39 6.76 2.36 -3.17
N ALA A 40 5.50 2.49 -3.59
CA ALA A 40 4.35 2.42 -2.70
C ALA A 40 4.34 1.09 -1.95
N GLY A 41 4.47 -0.03 -2.68
CA GLY A 41 4.54 -1.37 -2.10
C GLY A 41 5.74 -1.56 -1.17
N MET A 42 6.86 -0.87 -1.40
CA MET A 42 8.02 -0.89 -0.52
C MET A 42 7.78 -0.08 0.78
N VAL A 43 7.07 1.04 0.69
CA VAL A 43 6.74 1.94 1.82
C VAL A 43 5.55 1.44 2.64
N ILE A 44 4.58 0.75 2.03
CA ILE A 44 3.36 0.26 2.68
C ILE A 44 3.49 -1.23 3.03
N GLY A 45 4.25 -1.97 2.23
CA GLY A 45 4.39 -3.42 2.38
C GLY A 45 5.09 -3.80 3.68
N PRO A 46 5.20 -5.11 3.95
CA PRO A 46 5.78 -5.64 5.16
C PRO A 46 7.26 -5.23 5.39
N TYR A 47 7.92 -4.64 4.41
CA TYR A 47 9.28 -4.09 4.57
C TYR A 47 9.34 -2.79 5.38
N ALA A 48 8.25 -2.01 5.42
CA ALA A 48 8.13 -0.84 6.28
C ALA A 48 7.13 -1.09 7.42
N LEU A 49 5.94 -1.64 7.14
CA LEU A 49 4.92 -1.95 8.16
C LEU A 49 5.12 -3.30 8.87
N GLY A 50 5.79 -4.26 8.24
CA GLY A 50 6.15 -5.54 8.87
C GLY A 50 7.46 -5.49 9.65
N SER A 51 8.15 -4.34 9.65
CA SER A 51 9.21 -4.04 10.63
C SER A 51 8.64 -3.62 11.99
N VAL A 52 7.35 -3.27 12.06
CA VAL A 52 6.64 -3.14 13.32
C VAL A 52 6.28 -4.57 13.76
N ASN A 53 7.23 -5.20 14.46
CA ASN A 53 6.89 -6.26 15.40
C ASN A 53 5.89 -5.67 16.39
N LEU A 54 4.60 -5.88 16.15
CA LEU A 54 3.67 -5.87 17.28
C LEU A 54 4.03 -7.11 18.11
N PRO A 55 4.35 -6.96 19.41
CA PRO A 55 4.41 -8.10 20.32
C PRO A 55 3.08 -8.87 20.36
#